data_AF-A0A921SNH6-F1
#
_entry.id   AF-A0A921SNH6-F1
#
_cell.length_a   1.000
_cell.length_b   1.000
_cell.length_c   1.000
_cell.angle_alpha   90.00
_cell.angle_beta   90.00
_cell.angle_gamma   90.00
#
_symmetry.space_group_name_H-M   'P 1'
#
loop_
_entity.id
_entity.type
_entity.pdbx_description
1 polymer ?
#
loop_
_entity_poly.entity_id
_entity_poly.type
_entity_poly.pdbx_seq_one_letter_code
_entity_poly.pdbx_strand_id
1 'polypeptide(L)'
;MSRDEAAQRPPAPKLDLSGFPAKRLREGTVWRRAHRSAHEPWFYAAGRGGRFDLPAPSGTCYLATTPETAAREIIGPDFIATGVVPDTLLTDRVVSEVLLPHAVRAARLTSSDAFGFGITNELCSTADYPVSQRWAAAF
;
A
#
# COMPACT_ATOMS: atom_id res chain seq x y z
N MET A 1 22.73 -7.79 -14.79
CA MET A 1 21.32 -8.05 -14.46
C MET A 1 20.60 -8.35 -15.76
N SER A 2 20.00 -9.54 -15.88
CA SER A 2 19.04 -9.79 -16.96
C SER A 2 17.86 -8.84 -16.79
N ARG A 3 17.14 -8.52 -17.87
CA ARG A 3 15.90 -7.74 -17.79
C ARG A 3 14.82 -8.43 -16.94
N ASP A 4 14.96 -9.73 -16.70
CA ASP A 4 14.00 -10.54 -15.95
C ASP A 4 14.27 -10.57 -14.43
N GLU A 5 15.41 -10.04 -13.99
CA GLU A 5 15.74 -10.03 -12.56
C GLU A 5 15.15 -8.79 -11.89
N ALA A 6 14.43 -8.99 -10.78
CA ALA A 6 13.90 -7.89 -9.98
C ALA A 6 15.03 -6.94 -9.54
N ALA A 7 14.91 -5.67 -9.92
CA ALA A 7 15.89 -4.65 -9.62
C ALA A 7 15.69 -4.08 -8.21
N GLN A 8 14.45 -4.02 -7.73
CA GLN A 8 14.15 -3.55 -6.39
C GLN A 8 14.72 -4.51 -5.34
N ARG A 9 15.64 -3.97 -4.52
CA ARG A 9 16.21 -4.68 -3.37
C ARG A 9 15.56 -4.20 -2.07
N PRO A 10 15.59 -5.02 -1.01
CA PRO A 10 15.18 -4.55 0.30
C PRO A 10 16.12 -3.46 0.81
N PRO A 11 15.72 -2.65 1.81
CA PRO A 11 16.60 -1.62 2.36
C PRO A 11 17.88 -2.25 2.90
N ALA A 12 19.02 -1.61 2.62
CA ALA A 12 20.31 -2.04 3.14
C ALA A 12 20.30 -2.01 4.68
N PRO A 13 20.99 -2.94 5.36
CA PRO A 13 21.11 -2.89 6.80
C PRO A 13 21.65 -1.53 7.26
N LYS A 14 20.97 -0.88 8.21
CA LYS A 14 21.34 0.45 8.76
C LYS A 14 21.32 1.60 7.74
N LEU A 15 20.56 1.48 6.64
CA LEU A 15 20.31 2.61 5.74
C LEU A 15 19.72 3.78 6.53
N ASP A 16 20.36 4.95 6.45
CA ASP A 16 19.82 6.17 7.05
C ASP A 16 18.68 6.73 6.18
N LEU A 17 17.49 6.84 6.78
CA LEU A 17 16.29 7.37 6.13
C LEU A 17 15.90 8.76 6.66
N SER A 18 16.77 9.43 7.41
CA SER A 18 16.55 10.78 7.94
C SER A 18 16.17 11.78 6.84
N GLY A 19 16.81 11.67 5.66
CA GLY A 19 16.55 12.48 4.47
C GLY A 19 15.52 11.88 3.49
N PHE A 20 14.89 10.75 3.82
CA PHE A 20 13.98 10.09 2.89
C PHE A 20 12.76 10.99 2.57
N PRO A 21 12.39 11.14 1.27
CA PRO A 21 11.31 12.04 0.89
C PRO A 21 9.99 11.62 1.54
N ALA A 22 9.35 12.56 2.23
CA ALA A 22 8.10 12.32 2.94
C ALA A 22 7.05 13.37 2.57
N LYS A 23 5.79 12.97 2.57
CA LYS A 23 4.64 13.86 2.45
C LYS A 23 3.91 13.92 3.79
N ARG A 24 3.66 15.12 4.27
CA ARG A 24 2.76 15.34 5.41
C ARG A 24 1.32 15.32 4.94
N LEU A 25 0.56 14.36 5.42
CA LEU A 25 -0.89 14.28 5.24
C LEU A 25 -1.54 14.98 6.43
N ARG A 26 -2.53 15.83 6.16
CA ARG A 26 -3.19 16.62 7.19
C ARG A 26 -4.25 15.77 7.90
N GLU A 27 -4.44 16.02 9.18
CA GLU A 27 -5.62 15.55 9.92
C GLU A 27 -6.90 16.00 9.21
N GLY A 28 -7.94 15.18 9.27
CA GLY A 28 -9.22 15.45 8.60
C GLY A 28 -9.17 15.31 7.09
N THR A 29 -8.02 14.95 6.49
CA THR A 29 -7.99 14.59 5.06
C THR A 29 -8.86 13.36 4.85
N VAL A 30 -9.75 13.45 3.88
CA VAL A 30 -10.68 12.40 3.49
C VAL A 30 -10.00 11.38 2.58
N TRP A 31 -10.16 10.09 2.88
CA TRP A 31 -9.68 8.96 2.10
C TRP A 31 -10.80 7.95 1.86
N ARG A 32 -10.51 6.96 1.01
CA ARG A 32 -11.43 5.90 0.59
C ARG A 32 -10.85 4.55 0.97
N ARG A 33 -11.68 3.70 1.57
CA ARG A 33 -11.29 2.37 2.03
C ARG A 33 -12.25 1.35 1.46
N ALA A 34 -11.75 0.42 0.66
CA ALA A 34 -12.49 -0.79 0.34
C ALA A 34 -12.21 -1.85 1.41
N HIS A 35 -13.27 -2.44 1.97
CA HIS A 35 -13.16 -3.47 3.01
C HIS A 35 -14.35 -4.43 2.98
N ARG A 36 -14.30 -5.47 3.83
CA ARG A 36 -15.46 -6.31 4.09
C ARG A 36 -16.37 -5.62 5.10
N SER A 37 -17.69 -5.71 4.91
CA SER A 37 -18.72 -5.14 5.79
C SER A 37 -18.63 -5.65 7.23
N ALA A 38 -18.08 -6.85 7.44
CA ALA A 38 -17.81 -7.42 8.75
C ALA A 38 -16.68 -6.71 9.53
N HIS A 39 -15.92 -5.81 8.91
CA HIS A 39 -14.85 -5.04 9.54
C HIS A 39 -15.16 -3.55 9.50
N GLU A 40 -14.78 -2.84 10.56
CA GLU A 40 -14.77 -1.38 10.57
C GLU A 40 -13.78 -0.81 9.53
N PRO A 41 -14.00 0.41 9.00
CA PRO A 41 -13.13 1.01 7.99
C PRO A 41 -11.67 1.15 8.46
N TRP A 42 -11.45 1.36 9.76
CA TRP A 42 -10.13 1.43 10.40
C TRP A 42 -9.59 0.07 10.84
N PHE A 43 -9.98 -1.04 10.20
CA PHE A 43 -9.34 -2.33 10.40
C PHE A 43 -7.95 -2.38 9.74
N TYR A 44 -6.94 -2.74 10.54
CA TYR A 44 -5.55 -2.93 10.10
C TYR A 44 -5.24 -4.42 9.95
N ALA A 45 -4.85 -4.83 8.75
CA ALA A 45 -4.42 -6.19 8.50
C ALA A 45 -2.98 -6.36 9.01
N ALA A 46 -2.74 -7.32 9.90
CA ALA A 46 -1.42 -7.63 10.44
C ALA A 46 -0.80 -8.92 9.83
N GLY A 47 -1.35 -9.38 8.70
CA GLY A 47 -0.86 -10.53 7.95
C GLY A 47 0.35 -10.18 7.08
N ARG A 48 0.72 -11.09 6.17
CA ARG A 48 1.74 -10.86 5.13
C ARG A 48 1.17 -10.88 3.72
N GLY A 49 -0.16 -10.69 3.60
CA GLY A 49 -0.89 -10.88 2.35
C GLY A 49 -0.85 -9.66 1.42
N GLY A 50 -0.55 -8.48 1.95
CA GLY A 50 -0.44 -7.24 1.21
C GLY A 50 1.00 -6.78 0.99
N ARG A 51 1.18 -5.97 -0.05
CA ARG A 51 2.49 -5.48 -0.53
C ARG A 51 3.25 -4.70 0.55
N PHE A 52 2.56 -3.89 1.34
CA PHE A 52 3.17 -3.05 2.39
C PHE A 52 2.64 -3.43 3.78
N ASP A 53 2.30 -4.70 3.99
CA ASP A 53 1.82 -5.16 5.30
C ASP A 53 2.92 -5.08 6.36
N LEU A 54 2.58 -4.47 7.50
CA LEU A 54 3.37 -4.54 8.72
C LEU A 54 2.89 -5.70 9.59
N PRO A 55 3.80 -6.41 10.29
CA PRO A 55 3.41 -7.44 11.24
C PRO A 55 2.67 -6.82 12.44
N ALA A 56 2.01 -7.68 13.22
CA ALA A 56 1.48 -7.28 14.52
C ALA A 56 2.61 -6.73 15.42
N PRO A 57 2.33 -5.74 16.29
CA PRO A 57 1.01 -5.15 16.56
C PRO A 57 0.61 -3.99 15.62
N SER A 58 1.48 -3.57 14.70
CA SER A 58 1.24 -2.36 13.90
C SER A 58 0.17 -2.54 12.83
N GLY A 59 0.27 -3.59 12.00
CA GLY A 59 -0.64 -3.81 10.87
C GLY A 59 -0.65 -2.70 9.81
N THR A 60 -1.43 -2.91 8.74
CA THR A 60 -1.56 -1.97 7.61
C THR A 60 -3.02 -1.74 7.24
N CYS A 61 -3.38 -0.47 7.05
CA CYS A 61 -4.66 -0.04 6.49
C CYS A 61 -4.42 0.62 5.12
N TYR A 62 -4.91 -0.02 4.05
CA TYR A 62 -4.79 0.49 2.68
C TYR A 62 -5.90 1.50 2.38
N LEU A 63 -5.49 2.71 1.99
CA LEU A 63 -6.36 3.83 1.68
C LEU A 63 -6.10 4.32 0.26
N ALA A 64 -7.13 4.84 -0.39
CA ALA A 64 -7.06 5.44 -1.72
C ALA A 64 -7.65 6.86 -1.74
N THR A 65 -7.24 7.65 -2.72
CA THR A 65 -7.74 9.03 -2.88
C THR A 65 -9.10 9.11 -3.53
N THR A 66 -9.54 8.05 -4.25
CA THR A 66 -10.84 7.99 -4.92
C THR A 66 -11.54 6.65 -4.67
N PRO A 67 -12.88 6.60 -4.67
CA PRO A 67 -13.62 5.36 -4.45
C PRO A 67 -13.36 4.33 -5.56
N GLU A 68 -13.14 4.78 -6.79
CA GLU A 68 -12.81 3.90 -7.92
C GLU A 68 -11.45 3.23 -7.72
N THR A 69 -10.47 3.97 -7.19
CA THR A 69 -9.15 3.41 -6.89
C THR A 69 -9.25 2.38 -5.75
N ALA A 70 -10.00 2.69 -4.69
CA ALA A 70 -10.26 1.74 -3.61
C ALA A 70 -10.94 0.46 -4.12
N ALA A 71 -11.95 0.59 -5.00
CA ALA A 71 -12.64 -0.56 -5.58
C ALA A 71 -11.73 -1.39 -6.50
N ARG A 72 -10.91 -0.73 -7.35
CA ARG A 72 -9.96 -1.40 -8.26
C ARG A 72 -8.92 -2.25 -7.55
N GLU A 73 -8.51 -1.89 -6.34
CA GLU A 73 -7.62 -2.75 -5.54
C GLU A 73 -8.26 -4.09 -5.16
N ILE A 74 -9.59 -4.17 -5.12
CA ILE A 74 -10.32 -5.42 -4.83
C ILE A 74 -10.61 -6.20 -6.09
N ILE A 75 -11.15 -5.54 -7.12
CA ILE A 75 -11.68 -6.21 -8.32
C ILE A 75 -10.69 -6.28 -9.48
N GLY A 76 -9.62 -5.47 -9.44
CA GLY A 76 -8.67 -5.29 -10.52
C GLY A 76 -8.01 -6.59 -10.96
N PRO A 77 -7.46 -7.41 -10.05
CA PRO A 77 -6.82 -8.68 -10.42
C PRO A 77 -7.76 -9.59 -11.23
N ASP A 78 -8.98 -9.85 -10.75
CA ASP A 78 -9.96 -10.69 -11.43
C ASP A 78 -10.43 -10.09 -12.76
N PHE A 79 -10.69 -8.78 -12.79
CA PHE A 79 -11.11 -8.08 -14.00
C PHE A 79 -10.02 -8.08 -15.08
N ILE A 80 -8.76 -7.85 -14.71
CA ILE A 80 -7.64 -7.89 -15.67
C ILE A 80 -7.40 -9.31 -16.19
N ALA A 81 -7.55 -10.33 -15.34
CA ALA A 81 -7.35 -11.72 -15.74
C ALA A 81 -8.46 -12.26 -16.64
N THR A 82 -9.71 -11.84 -16.42
CA THR A 82 -10.89 -12.50 -17.02
C THR A 82 -11.81 -11.57 -17.82
N GLY A 83 -11.67 -10.25 -17.68
CA GLY A 83 -12.57 -9.25 -18.24
C GLY A 83 -13.91 -9.11 -17.51
N VAL A 84 -14.14 -9.89 -16.45
CA VAL A 84 -15.38 -9.88 -15.67
C VAL A 84 -15.10 -9.85 -14.18
N VAL A 85 -16.09 -9.43 -13.39
CA VAL A 85 -16.03 -9.46 -11.93
C VAL A 85 -17.17 -10.35 -11.43
N PRO A 86 -16.90 -11.47 -10.76
CA PRO A 86 -17.97 -12.30 -10.21
C PRO A 86 -18.68 -11.56 -9.08
N ASP A 87 -20.00 -11.71 -9.02
CA ASP A 87 -20.85 -11.10 -7.98
C ASP A 87 -20.40 -11.52 -6.57
N THR A 88 -19.98 -12.78 -6.41
CA THR A 88 -19.43 -13.33 -5.18
C THR A 88 -18.21 -12.59 -4.64
N LEU A 89 -17.41 -11.92 -5.50
CA LEU A 89 -16.30 -11.07 -5.05
C LEU A 89 -16.77 -9.74 -4.45
N LEU A 90 -17.93 -9.26 -4.91
CA LEU A 90 -18.56 -8.00 -4.49
C LEU A 90 -19.43 -8.16 -3.25
N THR A 91 -19.96 -9.36 -3.01
CA THR A 91 -20.73 -9.68 -1.81
C THR A 91 -19.95 -9.26 -0.56
N ASP A 92 -20.63 -8.53 0.33
CA ASP A 92 -20.07 -7.98 1.57
C ASP A 92 -18.89 -7.01 1.40
N ARG A 93 -18.67 -6.47 0.20
CA ARG A 93 -17.68 -5.41 -0.02
C ARG A 93 -18.32 -4.04 0.06
N VAL A 94 -17.65 -3.14 0.77
CA VAL A 94 -18.07 -1.75 0.93
C VAL A 94 -16.89 -0.83 0.67
N VAL A 95 -17.18 0.35 0.11
CA VAL A 95 -16.22 1.45 0.00
C VAL A 95 -16.68 2.57 0.93
N SER A 96 -15.92 2.80 1.99
CA SER A 96 -16.22 3.80 3.00
C SER A 96 -15.33 5.03 2.85
N GLU A 97 -15.85 6.18 3.25
CA GLU A 97 -15.04 7.37 3.48
C GLU A 97 -14.45 7.33 4.89
N VAL A 98 -13.17 7.66 5.02
CA VAL A 98 -12.51 7.78 6.33
C VAL A 98 -11.76 9.10 6.43
N LEU A 99 -11.81 9.72 7.61
CA LEU A 99 -11.04 10.93 7.93
C LEU A 99 -9.76 10.52 8.63
N LEU A 100 -8.61 11.02 8.17
CA LEU A 100 -7.36 10.82 8.89
C LEU A 100 -7.49 11.39 10.32
N PRO A 101 -7.35 10.56 11.37
CA PRO A 101 -7.60 10.99 12.75
C PRO A 101 -6.50 11.89 13.31
N HIS A 102 -5.34 11.93 12.67
CA HIS A 102 -4.21 12.80 13.01
C HIS A 102 -3.36 13.03 11.75
N ALA A 103 -2.49 14.03 11.79
CA ALA A 103 -1.54 14.25 10.72
C ALA A 103 -0.52 13.11 10.64
N VAL A 104 -0.25 12.60 9.42
CA VAL A 104 0.66 11.47 9.18
C VAL A 104 1.83 11.93 8.32
N ARG A 105 3.04 11.48 8.66
CA ARG A 105 4.20 11.58 7.77
C ARG A 105 4.30 10.28 6.98
N ALA A 106 4.00 10.33 5.69
CA ALA A 106 4.04 9.16 4.80
C ALA A 106 5.27 9.21 3.89
N ALA A 107 5.90 8.05 3.65
CA ALA A 107 6.96 7.91 2.65
C ALA A 107 6.44 8.32 1.26
N ARG A 108 7.15 9.22 0.57
CA ARG A 108 6.77 9.70 -0.78
C ARG A 108 7.54 8.93 -1.84
N LEU A 109 7.13 7.70 -2.10
CA LEU A 109 7.76 6.82 -3.10
C LEU A 109 7.71 7.38 -4.54
N THR A 110 6.80 8.31 -4.82
CA THR A 110 6.68 8.98 -6.12
C THR A 110 7.65 10.15 -6.30
N SER A 111 8.53 10.42 -5.33
CA SER A 111 9.55 11.47 -5.44
C SER A 111 10.75 10.94 -6.21
N SER A 112 11.30 11.72 -7.14
CA SER A 112 12.56 11.38 -7.82
C SER A 112 13.71 11.16 -6.83
N ASP A 113 13.71 11.88 -5.71
CA ASP A 113 14.74 11.79 -4.67
C ASP A 113 14.76 10.42 -3.97
N ALA A 114 13.67 9.65 -4.05
CA ALA A 114 13.61 8.30 -3.49
C ALA A 114 14.58 7.35 -4.20
N PHE A 115 14.92 7.62 -5.46
CA PHE A 115 15.89 6.82 -6.22
C PHE A 115 17.27 6.80 -5.56
N GLY A 116 17.69 7.91 -4.93
CA GLY A 116 18.96 7.99 -4.20
C GLY A 116 19.04 7.03 -3.00
N PHE A 117 17.90 6.57 -2.50
CA PHE A 117 17.80 5.57 -1.43
C PHE A 117 17.65 4.13 -1.96
N GLY A 118 17.65 3.94 -3.29
CA GLY A 118 17.48 2.63 -3.92
C GLY A 118 16.01 2.25 -4.17
N ILE A 119 15.10 3.22 -4.19
CA ILE A 119 13.70 3.00 -4.59
C ILE A 119 13.55 3.09 -6.10
N THR A 120 12.93 2.09 -6.70
CA THR A 120 12.46 2.11 -8.08
C THR A 120 10.94 1.97 -8.10
N ASN A 121 10.32 2.22 -9.26
CA ASN A 121 8.88 2.02 -9.44
C ASN A 121 8.46 0.56 -9.20
N GLU A 122 9.39 -0.38 -9.34
CA GLU A 122 9.14 -1.80 -9.11
C GLU A 122 8.72 -2.09 -7.66
N LEU A 123 9.12 -1.27 -6.67
CA LEU A 123 8.63 -1.43 -5.31
C LEU A 123 7.10 -1.39 -5.21
N CYS A 124 6.45 -0.61 -6.08
CA CYS A 124 5.01 -0.46 -6.11
C CYS A 124 4.29 -1.54 -6.93
N SER A 125 5.01 -2.35 -7.71
CA SER A 125 4.45 -3.37 -8.61
C SER A 125 5.00 -4.78 -8.38
N THR A 126 6.00 -4.94 -7.51
CA THR A 126 6.66 -6.23 -7.26
C THR A 126 5.70 -7.26 -6.65
N ALA A 127 5.90 -8.53 -7.03
CA ALA A 127 5.29 -9.69 -6.39
C ALA A 127 6.11 -10.20 -5.18
N ASP A 128 7.35 -9.74 -5.01
CA ASP A 128 8.20 -10.06 -3.86
C ASP A 128 7.84 -9.16 -2.67
N TYR A 129 6.69 -9.44 -2.05
CA TYR A 129 6.18 -8.66 -0.92
C TYR A 129 7.14 -8.58 0.29
N PRO A 130 7.95 -9.61 0.63
CA PRO A 130 9.00 -9.46 1.63
C PRO A 130 9.90 -8.23 1.43
N VAL A 131 10.20 -7.83 0.18
CA VAL A 131 11.00 -6.64 -0.11
C VAL A 131 10.25 -5.35 0.25
N SER A 132 9.00 -5.21 -0.20
CA SER A 132 8.20 -4.01 0.07
C SER A 132 7.75 -3.89 1.53
N GLN A 133 7.49 -5.02 2.20
CA GLN A 133 7.20 -5.05 3.64
C GLN A 133 8.42 -4.62 4.47
N ARG A 134 9.65 -4.99 4.06
CA ARG A 134 10.88 -4.51 4.73
C ARG A 134 11.08 -3.01 4.56
N TRP A 135 10.72 -2.45 3.40
CA TRP A 135 10.72 -1.00 3.20
C TRP A 135 9.67 -0.29 4.07
N ALA A 136 8.45 -0.83 4.14
CA ALA A 136 7.40 -0.29 5.01
C ALA A 136 7.81 -0.29 6.49
N ALA A 137 8.49 -1.34 6.95
CA ALA A 137 8.96 -1.45 8.34
C ALA A 137 10.18 -0.57 8.65
N ALA A 138 10.92 -0.10 7.64
CA ALA A 138 12.14 0.67 7.84
C ALA A 138 11.89 2.18 8.00
N PHE A 139 10.81 2.71 7.42
CA PHE A 139 10.49 4.14 7.41
C PHE A 139 9.61 4.55 8.61
#